data_AF-A0A075LU42-F1
#
_entry.id   AF-A0A075LU42-F1
#
_cell.length_a   1.000
_cell.length_b   1.000
_cell.length_c   1.000
_cell.angle_alpha   90.00
_cell.angle_beta   90.00
_cell.angle_gamma   90.00
#
_symmetry.space_group_name_H-M   'P 1'
#
loop_
_entity.id
_entity.type
_entity.pdbx_description
1 polymer ?
#
loop_
_entity_poly.entity_id
_entity_poly.type
_entity_poly.pdbx_seq_one_letter_code
_entity_poly.pdbx_strand_id
1 'polypeptide(L)'
;MGWVELLIILCTLSALVGIYYSFLKASLDTFTYKKPRRVYLALVSILAVLISLKVSYVLGFATLVSFLAVERLNSRELMLVAFSTQFGFMMGMAVVMIILISLGFIFDIPALKVEMTFEDIMRFLSQQ
;
A
#
# COMPACT_ATOMS: atom_id res chain seq x y z
N MET A 1 -9.37 -0.73 -22.74
CA MET A 1 -9.26 0.02 -21.49
C MET A 1 -10.14 1.24 -21.59
N GLY A 2 -11.25 1.27 -20.84
CA GLY A 2 -12.18 2.40 -20.82
C GLY A 2 -11.66 3.55 -19.96
N TRP A 3 -12.08 4.79 -20.24
CA TRP A 3 -11.72 5.97 -19.43
C TRP A 3 -12.07 5.82 -17.94
N VAL A 4 -13.13 5.06 -17.64
CA VAL A 4 -13.58 4.76 -16.27
C VAL A 4 -12.57 3.87 -15.52
N GLU A 5 -12.01 2.85 -16.18
CA GLU A 5 -11.00 1.96 -15.58
C GLU A 5 -9.72 2.71 -15.25
N LEU A 6 -9.29 3.60 -16.15
CA LEU A 6 -8.13 4.47 -15.93
C LEU A 6 -8.34 5.39 -14.72
N LEU A 7 -9.54 5.98 -14.58
CA LEU A 7 -9.90 6.79 -13.43
C LEU A 7 -9.87 5.99 -12.12
N ILE A 8 -10.43 4.78 -12.12
CA ILE A 8 -10.42 3.90 -10.94
C ILE A 8 -8.98 3.54 -10.55
N ILE A 9 -8.13 3.18 -11.51
CA ILE A 9 -6.72 2.85 -11.26
C ILE A 9 -5.96 4.05 -10.68
N LEU A 10 -6.15 5.24 -11.25
CA LEU A 10 -5.50 6.46 -10.77
C LEU A 10 -5.96 6.86 -9.37
N CYS A 11 -7.26 6.75 -9.08
CA CYS A 11 -7.83 7.00 -7.76
C CYS A 11 -7.29 6.02 -6.72
N THR A 12 -7.30 4.72 -7.03
CA THR A 12 -6.77 3.68 -6.14
C THR A 12 -5.29 3.87 -5.87
N LEU A 13 -4.49 4.13 -6.90
CA LEU A 13 -3.05 4.36 -6.75
C LEU A 13 -2.78 5.59 -5.89
N SER A 14 -3.53 6.67 -6.11
CA SER A 14 -3.42 7.90 -5.31
C SER A 14 -3.82 7.68 -3.85
N ALA A 15 -4.88 6.88 -3.59
CA ALA A 15 -5.29 6.49 -2.25
C ALA A 15 -4.21 5.65 -1.54
N LEU A 16 -3.64 4.66 -2.24
CA LEU A 16 -2.57 3.81 -1.71
C LEU A 16 -1.31 4.60 -1.38
N VAL A 17 -0.90 5.53 -2.26
CA VAL A 17 0.22 6.45 -2.00
C VAL A 17 -0.08 7.35 -0.79
N GLY A 18 -1.30 7.89 -0.70
CA GLY A 18 -1.70 8.73 0.43
C GLY A 18 -1.69 7.98 1.78
N ILE A 19 -2.13 6.73 1.77
CA ILE A 19 -2.07 5.83 2.94
C ILE A 19 -0.61 5.56 3.31
N TYR A 20 0.22 5.15 2.34
CA TYR A 20 1.63 4.86 2.57
C TYR A 20 2.37 6.08 3.15
N TYR A 21 2.15 7.25 2.56
CA TYR A 21 2.70 8.51 3.03
C TYR A 21 2.28 8.83 4.47
N SER A 22 1.00 8.63 4.79
CA SER A 22 0.46 8.91 6.12
C SER A 22 1.08 8.00 7.17
N PHE A 23 1.21 6.70 6.88
CA PHE A 23 1.89 5.76 7.76
C PHE A 23 3.37 6.08 7.90
N LEU A 24 4.08 6.31 6.79
CA LEU A 24 5.50 6.65 6.83
C LEU A 24 5.76 7.90 7.67
N LYS A 25 4.96 8.94 7.47
CA LYS A 25 5.04 10.17 8.25
C LYS A 25 4.73 9.92 9.73
N ALA A 26 3.65 9.20 10.03
CA ALA A 26 3.25 8.90 11.41
C ALA A 26 4.32 8.07 12.14
N SER A 27 4.88 7.05 11.48
CA SER A 27 5.93 6.21 12.03
C SER A 27 7.20 7.02 12.30
N LEU A 28 7.61 7.91 11.39
CA LEU A 28 8.77 8.79 11.60
C LEU A 28 8.55 9.79 12.74
N ASP A 29 7.37 10.42 12.79
CA ASP A 29 7.03 11.36 13.86
C ASP A 29 6.99 10.65 15.22
N THR A 30 6.53 9.39 15.28
CA THR A 30 6.37 8.63 16.53
C THR A 30 7.67 7.99 17.02
N PHE A 31 8.45 7.38 16.13
CA PHE A 31 9.62 6.58 16.52
C PHE A 31 10.95 7.33 16.44
N THR A 32 11.01 8.39 15.64
CA THR A 32 12.29 9.09 15.38
C THR A 32 12.23 10.56 15.77
N TYR A 33 11.03 11.15 15.93
CA TYR A 33 10.81 12.59 16.13
C TYR A 33 11.46 13.48 15.05
N LYS A 34 11.96 12.88 13.96
CA LYS A 34 12.56 13.57 12.82
C LYS A 34 11.48 13.92 11.82
N LYS A 35 11.56 15.14 11.29
CA LYS A 35 10.65 15.66 10.26
C LYS A 35 11.39 15.83 8.93
N PRO A 36 11.58 14.75 8.14
CA PRO A 36 12.16 14.87 6.82
C PRO A 36 11.27 15.72 5.90
N ARG A 37 11.86 16.27 4.82
CA ARG A 37 11.15 17.15 3.89
C ARG A 37 9.94 16.43 3.29
N ARG A 38 8.78 17.09 3.27
CA ARG A 38 7.51 16.53 2.76
C ARG A 38 7.62 15.99 1.34
N VAL A 39 8.38 16.67 0.47
CA VAL A 39 8.63 16.24 -0.92
C VAL A 39 9.39 14.92 -0.97
N TYR A 40 10.37 14.74 -0.09
CA TYR A 40 11.16 13.51 -0.02
C TYR A 40 10.30 12.31 0.41
N LEU A 41 9.48 12.50 1.45
CA LEU A 41 8.52 11.50 1.89
C LEU A 41 7.51 11.12 0.81
N ALA A 42 7.01 12.10 0.04
CA ALA A 42 6.08 11.83 -1.06
C ALA A 42 6.74 10.99 -2.16
N LEU A 43 7.96 11.34 -2.57
CA LEU A 43 8.71 10.58 -3.59
C LEU A 43 8.99 9.15 -3.14
N VAL A 44 9.44 8.96 -1.90
CA VAL A 44 9.69 7.62 -1.33
C VAL A 44 8.39 6.82 -1.29
N SER A 45 7.27 7.44 -0.90
CA SER A 45 5.97 6.76 -0.86
C SER A 45 5.51 6.32 -2.24
N ILE A 46 5.63 7.17 -3.25
CA ILE A 46 5.29 6.83 -4.64
C ILE A 46 6.15 5.66 -5.13
N LEU A 47 7.46 5.76 -4.95
CA LEU A 47 8.40 4.71 -5.38
C LEU A 47 8.15 3.38 -4.66
N ALA A 48 7.99 3.41 -3.34
CA ALA A 48 7.77 2.21 -2.54
C ALA A 48 6.44 1.53 -2.93
N VAL A 49 5.36 2.30 -3.09
CA VAL A 49 4.06 1.76 -3.52
C VAL A 49 4.14 1.16 -4.94
N LEU A 50 4.78 1.85 -5.89
CA LEU A 50 4.94 1.33 -7.25
C LEU A 50 5.77 0.03 -7.27
N ILE A 51 6.87 -0.03 -6.54
CA ILE A 51 7.71 -1.24 -6.45
C ILE A 51 6.96 -2.37 -5.74
N SER A 52 6.26 -2.06 -4.65
CA SER A 52 5.44 -3.04 -3.92
C SER A 52 4.33 -3.64 -4.77
N LEU A 53 3.70 -2.84 -5.64
CA LEU A 53 2.61 -3.29 -6.52
C LEU A 53 3.11 -3.98 -7.80
N LYS A 54 4.19 -3.48 -8.42
CA LYS A 54 4.65 -3.95 -9.74
C LYS A 54 5.69 -5.04 -9.70
N VAL A 55 6.52 -5.08 -8.65
CA VAL A 55 7.68 -5.98 -8.59
C VAL A 55 7.52 -6.97 -7.46
N SER A 56 7.64 -6.51 -6.21
CA SER A 56 7.34 -7.32 -5.05
C SER A 56 7.23 -6.47 -3.78
N TYR A 57 6.41 -6.96 -2.85
CA TYR A 57 6.28 -6.34 -1.54
C TYR A 57 7.62 -6.26 -0.78
N VAL A 58 8.45 -7.31 -0.90
CA VAL A 58 9.78 -7.40 -0.26
C VAL A 58 10.73 -6.34 -0.81
N LEU A 59 10.72 -6.09 -2.13
CA LEU A 59 11.55 -5.05 -2.74
C LEU A 59 11.10 -3.64 -2.34
N GLY A 60 9.79 -3.41 -2.20
CA GLY A 60 9.29 -2.14 -1.65
C GLY A 60 9.76 -1.91 -0.22
N PHE A 61 9.76 -2.95 0.61
CA PHE A 61 10.31 -2.89 1.97
C PHE A 61 11.82 -2.60 1.98
N ALA A 62 12.60 -3.31 1.15
CA ALA A 62 14.03 -3.09 1.02
C ALA A 62 14.34 -1.65 0.56
N THR A 63 13.55 -1.13 -0.37
CA THR A 63 13.65 0.26 -0.86
C THR A 63 13.42 1.24 0.28
N LEU A 64 12.36 1.04 1.08
CA LEU A 64 12.09 1.88 2.25
C LEU A 64 13.25 1.83 3.25
N VAL A 65 13.76 0.63 3.57
CA VAL A 65 14.90 0.43 4.47
C VAL A 65 16.14 1.19 3.97
N SER A 66 16.46 1.09 2.68
CA SER A 66 17.57 1.84 2.07
C SER A 66 17.38 3.35 2.18
N PHE A 67 16.16 3.86 1.96
CA PHE A 67 15.87 5.29 2.12
C PHE A 67 16.01 5.75 3.57
N LEU A 68 15.50 4.98 4.52
CA LEU A 68 15.62 5.30 5.94
C LEU A 68 17.08 5.21 6.44
N ALA A 69 17.90 4.34 5.83
CA ALA A 69 19.32 4.26 6.14
C ALA A 69 20.07 5.54 5.72
N VAL A 70 19.68 6.17 4.60
CA VAL A 70 20.25 7.45 4.14
C VAL A 70 19.96 8.59 5.13
N GLU A 71 18.81 8.56 5.80
CA GLU A 71 18.43 9.51 6.87
C GLU A 71 19.20 9.31 8.19
N ARG A 72 20.21 8.42 8.19
CA ARG A 72 21.08 8.08 9.34
C ARG A 72 20.25 7.78 10.60
N LEU A 73 19.22 6.97 10.43
CA LEU A 73 18.44 6.45 11.55
C LEU A 73 19.24 5.37 12.28
N ASN A 74 19.04 5.25 13.59
CA ASN A 74 19.60 4.12 14.32
C ASN A 74 18.95 2.82 13.82
N SER A 75 19.68 1.70 13.78
CA SER A 75 19.19 0.43 13.22
C SER A 75 17.87 -0.03 13.84
N ARG A 76 17.67 0.26 15.13
CA ARG A 76 16.42 -0.03 15.85
C ARG A 76 15.25 0.84 15.38
N GLU A 77 15.47 2.15 15.26
CA GLU A 77 14.46 3.11 14.78
C GLU A 77 14.09 2.81 13.33
N LEU A 78 15.11 2.53 12.50
CA LEU A 78 14.95 2.19 11.11
C LEU A 78 14.01 0.99 10.93
N MET A 79 14.26 -0.09 11.66
CA MET A 79 13.43 -1.29 11.58
C MET A 79 12.01 -1.01 12.08
N LEU A 80 11.85 -0.29 13.21
CA LEU A 80 10.53 0.06 13.73
C LEU A 80 9.72 0.89 12.73
N VAL A 81 10.32 1.92 12.14
CA VAL A 81 9.67 2.75 11.12
C VAL A 81 9.34 1.94 9.89
N ALA A 82 10.29 1.13 9.39
CA ALA A 82 10.10 0.33 8.20
C ALA A 82 8.98 -0.70 8.38
N PHE A 83 9.00 -1.47 9.47
CA PHE A 83 7.95 -2.46 9.76
C PHE A 83 6.60 -1.81 10.01
N SER A 84 6.54 -0.73 10.80
CA SER A 84 5.30 -0.02 11.09
C SER A 84 4.67 0.55 9.81
N THR A 85 5.48 1.18 8.95
CA THR A 85 5.01 1.74 7.67
C THR A 85 4.49 0.64 6.76
N GLN A 86 5.26 -0.45 6.61
CA GLN A 86 4.93 -1.50 5.67
C GLN A 86 3.71 -2.31 6.13
N PHE A 87 3.62 -2.61 7.43
CA PHE A 87 2.43 -3.23 8.02
C PHE A 87 1.19 -2.33 7.88
N GLY A 88 1.34 -1.02 8.15
CA GLY A 88 0.27 -0.04 7.94
C GLY A 88 -0.20 0.01 6.48
N PHE A 89 0.73 -0.05 5.54
CA PHE A 89 0.42 -0.13 4.11
C PHE A 89 -0.35 -1.40 3.76
N MET A 90 0.03 -2.56 4.29
CA MET A 90 -0.70 -3.81 4.08
C MET A 90 -2.14 -3.73 4.60
N MET A 91 -2.34 -3.20 5.81
CA MET A 91 -3.67 -2.97 6.36
C MET A 91 -4.48 -1.99 5.50
N GLY A 92 -3.84 -0.90 5.05
CA GLY A 92 -4.47 0.07 4.17
C GLY A 92 -4.86 -0.51 2.81
N MET A 93 -4.04 -1.38 2.22
CA MET A 93 -4.39 -2.11 1.00
C MET A 93 -5.63 -2.98 1.21
N ALA A 94 -5.71 -3.73 2.32
CA ALA A 94 -6.87 -4.55 2.63
C ALA A 94 -8.15 -3.71 2.76
N VAL A 95 -8.08 -2.57 3.47
CA VAL A 95 -9.21 -1.64 3.62
C VAL A 95 -9.64 -1.05 2.28
N VAL A 96 -8.70 -0.57 1.46
CA VAL A 96 -9.00 -0.03 0.13
C VAL A 96 -9.64 -1.09 -0.75
N MET A 97 -9.15 -2.33 -0.71
CA MET A 97 -9.71 -3.44 -1.48
C MET A 97 -11.15 -3.76 -1.08
N ILE A 98 -11.45 -3.80 0.23
CA ILE A 98 -12.82 -4.02 0.72
C ILE A 98 -13.76 -2.89 0.26
N ILE A 99 -13.32 -1.64 0.33
CA ILE A 99 -14.10 -0.49 -0.12
C ILE A 99 -14.36 -0.59 -1.63
N LEU A 100 -13.33 -0.89 -2.42
CA LEU A 100 -13.45 -1.03 -3.87
C LEU A 100 -14.40 -2.16 -4.26
N ILE A 101 -14.33 -3.31 -3.60
CA ILE A 101 -15.24 -4.44 -3.81
C ILE A 101 -16.69 -4.03 -3.47
N SER A 102 -16.89 -3.39 -2.32
CA SER A 102 -18.21 -2.94 -1.87
C SER A 102 -18.81 -1.92 -2.84
N LEU A 103 -18.01 -0.96 -3.33
CA LEU A 103 -18.42 -0.03 -4.37
C LEU A 103 -18.73 -0.75 -5.69
N GLY A 104 -17.97 -1.77 -6.05
CA GLY A 104 -18.24 -2.63 -7.22
C GLY A 104 -19.61 -3.31 -7.15
N PHE A 105 -20.02 -3.77 -5.96
CA PHE A 105 -21.36 -4.33 -5.75
C PHE A 105 -22.47 -3.27 -5.81
N ILE A 106 -22.27 -2.10 -5.19
CA ILE A 106 -23.30 -1.04 -5.14
C ILE A 106 -23.52 -0.40 -6.52
N PHE A 107 -22.44 -0.14 -7.26
CA PHE A 107 -22.48 0.53 -8.56
C PHE A 107 -22.53 -0.45 -9.75
N ASP A 108 -22.65 -1.74 -9.47
CA ASP A 108 -22.70 -2.82 -10.46
C ASP A 108 -21.52 -2.85 -11.44
N ILE A 109 -20.33 -2.37 -11.02
CA ILE A 109 -19.14 -2.26 -11.88
C ILE A 109 -18.41 -3.61 -11.93
N PRO A 110 -18.42 -4.34 -13.07
CA PRO A 110 -17.87 -5.68 -13.15
C PRO A 110 -16.35 -5.74 -12.88
N ALA A 111 -15.60 -4.69 -13.23
CA ALA A 111 -14.16 -4.60 -12.99
C ALA A 111 -13.76 -4.53 -11.50
N LEU A 112 -14.71 -4.25 -10.60
CA LEU A 112 -14.49 -4.11 -9.16
C LEU A 112 -15.15 -5.25 -8.36
N LYS A 113 -16.00 -6.04 -9.01
CA LYS A 113 -16.59 -7.23 -8.40
C LYS A 113 -15.54 -8.32 -8.35
N VAL A 114 -15.23 -8.79 -7.15
CA VAL A 114 -14.61 -10.11 -7.01
C VAL A 114 -15.75 -11.10 -7.16
N GLU A 115 -15.99 -11.57 -8.38
CA GLU A 115 -16.83 -12.74 -8.63
C GLU A 115 -16.06 -13.99 -8.16
N MET A 116 -15.85 -14.13 -6.84
CA MET A 116 -15.59 -15.44 -6.27
C MET A 116 -16.93 -16.06 -5.96
N THR A 117 -17.41 -16.87 -6.89
CA THR A 117 -18.60 -17.70 -6.68
C THR A 117 -18.33 -18.65 -5.52
N PHE A 118 -19.35 -19.07 -4.78
CA PHE A 118 -19.21 -20.02 -3.67
C PHE A 118 -18.49 -21.32 -4.11
N GLU A 119 -18.66 -21.72 -5.38
CA GLU A 119 -17.94 -22.82 -6.02
C GLU A 119 -16.43 -22.59 -6.20
N ASP A 120 -15.99 -21.37 -6.50
CA ASP A 120 -14.57 -21.03 -6.62
C ASP A 120 -13.89 -21.08 -5.25
N ILE A 121 -14.58 -20.61 -4.21
CA ILE A 121 -14.12 -20.69 -2.82
C ILE A 121 -13.98 -22.16 -2.37
N MET A 122 -14.98 -23.00 -2.69
CA MET A 122 -14.93 -24.43 -2.38
C MET A 122 -13.81 -25.15 -3.13
N ARG A 123 -13.55 -24.81 -4.40
CA ARG A 123 -12.43 -25.36 -5.17
C ARG A 123 -11.06 -24.96 -4.61
N PHE A 124 -10.90 -23.71 -4.17
CA PHE A 124 -9.66 -23.24 -3.54
C PHE A 124 -9.40 -23.95 -2.20
N LEU A 125 -10.45 -24.22 -1.41
CA LEU A 125 -10.33 -24.92 -0.13
C LEU A 125 -10.16 -26.43 -0.28
N SER A 126 -10.64 -27.04 -1.37
CA SER A 126 -10.53 -28.48 -1.61
C SER A 126 -9.22 -28.90 -2.32
N GLN A 127 -8.40 -27.95 -2.77
CA GLN A 127 -7.11 -28.21 -3.42
C GLN A 127 -5.90 -27.99 -2.51
N GLN A 128 -6.12 -27.77 -1.21
CA GLN A 128 -5.10 -27.78 -0.16
C GLN A 128 -5.12 -29.12 0.59
#